data_AF-X0UH73-F1
#
_entry.id   AF-X0UH73-F1
#
_cell.length_a   1.000
_cell.length_b   1.000
_cell.length_c   1.000
_cell.angle_alpha   90.00
_cell.angle_beta   90.00
_cell.angle_gamma   90.00
#
_symmetry.space_group_name_H-M   'P 1'
#
loop_
_entity.id
_entity.type
_entity.pdbx_description
1 polymer ?
#
loop_
_entity_poly.entity_id
_entity_poly.type
_entity_poly.pdbx_seq_one_letter_code
_entity_poly.pdbx_strand_id
1 'polypeptide(L)' 'MPDPGKGEEKDKFISRCMSSDEAQSDFPKQKQRLAFCFSQWRKEHGGKPPKK' A
#
# COMPACT_ATOMS: atom_id res chain seq x y z
N MET A 1 -10.45 3.12 -3.07
CA MET A 1 -9.13 2.51 -2.80
C MET A 1 -8.45 3.31 -1.69
N PRO A 2 -7.82 2.70 -0.68
CA PRO A 2 -7.40 3.42 0.53
C PRO A 2 -6.20 4.33 0.26
N ASP A 3 -6.34 5.60 0.62
CA ASP A 3 -5.23 6.56 0.63
C ASP A 3 -4.51 6.59 1.99
N PRO A 4 -3.17 6.78 1.97
CA PRO A 4 -2.38 6.99 3.19
C PRO A 4 -2.85 8.23 3.97
N GLY A 5 -3.04 8.10 5.29
CA GLY A 5 -3.30 9.27 6.13
C GLY A 5 -2.04 10.09 6.36
N LYS A 6 -2.15 11.43 6.43
CA LYS A 6 -1.01 12.30 6.80
C LYS A 6 -0.58 11.99 8.23
N GLY A 7 0.60 11.38 8.40
CA GLY A 7 1.13 10.97 9.71
C GLY A 7 0.68 9.58 10.16
N GLU A 8 0.07 8.78 9.27
CA GLU A 8 -0.15 7.36 9.53
C GLU A 8 1.20 6.63 9.62
N GLU A 9 1.25 5.49 10.30
CA GLU A 9 2.42 4.63 10.24
C GLU A 9 2.36 3.74 8.99
N LYS A 10 3.51 3.56 8.34
CA LYS A 10 3.62 2.77 7.11
C LYS A 10 2.99 1.38 7.26
N ASP A 11 3.34 0.64 8.29
CA ASP A 11 2.84 -0.72 8.50
C ASP A 11 1.33 -0.75 8.76
N LYS A 12 0.80 0.27 9.44
CA LYS A 12 -0.65 0.44 9.67
C LYS A 12 -1.39 0.66 8.35
N PHE A 13 -0.86 1.54 7.48
CA PHE A 13 -1.41 1.74 6.15
C PHE A 13 -1.34 0.46 5.31
N ILE A 14 -0.19 -0.22 5.27
CA ILE A 14 -0.01 -1.42 4.47
C ILE A 14 -0.98 -2.51 4.91
N SER A 15 -1.15 -2.73 6.22
CA SER A 15 -2.11 -3.70 6.75
C SER A 15 -3.55 -3.37 6.31
N ARG A 16 -3.96 -2.10 6.44
CA ARG A 16 -5.28 -1.62 5.97
C ARG A 16 -5.47 -1.79 4.47
N CYS A 17 -4.46 -1.43 3.68
CA CYS A 17 -4.49 -1.54 2.23
C CYS A 17 -4.56 -3.00 1.75
N MET A 18 -3.86 -3.92 2.40
CA MET A 18 -3.90 -5.34 2.04
C MET A 18 -5.25 -6.02 2.33
N SER A 19 -5.96 -5.53 3.34
CA SER A 19 -7.27 -6.03 3.77
C SER A 19 -8.45 -5.29 3.16
N SER A 20 -8.23 -4.23 2.38
CA SER A 20 -9.30 -3.48 1.71
C SER A 20 -9.88 -4.27 0.55
N ASP A 21 -11.20 -4.47 0.53
CA ASP A 21 -11.94 -5.23 -0.51
C ASP A 21 -11.58 -4.79 -1.93
N GLU A 22 -11.47 -3.49 -2.18
CA GLU A 22 -11.08 -2.93 -3.48
C GLU A 22 -9.68 -3.42 -3.91
N ALA A 23 -8.70 -3.37 -3.00
CA ALA A 23 -7.36 -3.88 -3.26
C ALA A 23 -7.33 -5.41 -3.38
N GLN A 24 -8.27 -6.12 -2.76
CA GLN A 24 -8.39 -7.57 -2.92
C GLN A 24 -8.95 -7.96 -4.29
N SER A 25 -9.94 -7.21 -4.76
CA SER A 25 -10.55 -7.40 -6.07
C SER A 25 -9.60 -7.04 -7.20
N ASP A 26 -8.95 -5.87 -7.15
CA ASP A 26 -8.06 -5.41 -8.22
C ASP A 26 -6.70 -6.14 -8.23
N PHE A 27 -6.21 -6.51 -7.05
CA PHE A 27 -4.95 -7.23 -6.87
C PHE A 27 -5.15 -8.53 -6.09
N PRO A 28 -5.72 -9.58 -6.72
CA PRO A 28 -5.98 -10.85 -6.04
C PRO A 28 -4.68 -11.54 -5.59
N LYS A 29 -3.56 -11.31 -6.30
CA LYS A 29 -2.24 -11.81 -5.90
C LYS A 29 -1.65 -10.93 -4.81
N GLN A 30 -1.40 -11.53 -3.63
CA GLN A 30 -0.84 -10.85 -2.46
C GLN A 30 0.43 -10.03 -2.76
N LYS A 31 1.36 -10.57 -3.57
CA LYS A 31 2.58 -9.84 -3.96
C LYS A 31 2.31 -8.57 -4.76
N GLN A 32 1.34 -8.61 -5.68
CA GLN A 32 0.96 -7.44 -6.48
C GLN A 32 0.25 -6.41 -5.60
N ARG A 33 -0.65 -6.86 -4.73
CA ARG A 33 -1.34 -5.99 -3.76
C ARG A 33 -0.37 -5.28 -2.84
N LEU A 34 0.59 -6.02 -2.30
CA LEU A 34 1.65 -5.47 -1.46
C LEU A 34 2.47 -4.41 -2.21
N ALA A 35 2.86 -4.69 -3.46
CA ALA A 35 3.58 -3.74 -4.30
C ALA A 35 2.76 -2.46 -4.57
N PHE A 36 1.47 -2.60 -4.83
CA PHE A 36 0.54 -1.48 -4.99
C PHE A 36 0.45 -0.65 -3.70
N CYS A 37 0.21 -1.30 -2.55
CA CYS A 37 0.13 -0.63 -1.26
C CYS A 37 1.42 0.15 -0.95
N PHE A 38 2.60 -0.44 -1.16
CA PHE A 38 3.85 0.31 -1.00
C PHE A 38 3.99 1.46 -2.01
N SER A 39 3.47 1.32 -3.23
CA SER A 39 3.47 2.40 -4.21
C SER A 39 2.60 3.57 -3.76
N GLN A 40 1.39 3.31 -3.26
CA GLN A 40 0.51 4.34 -2.72
C GLN A 40 1.13 5.05 -1.52
N TRP A 41 1.68 4.28 -0.58
CA TRP A 41 2.38 4.85 0.57
C TRP A 41 3.48 5.84 0.18
N ARG A 42 4.34 5.44 -0.77
CA ARG A 42 5.46 6.24 -1.24
C ARG A 42 5.04 7.50 -2.00
N LYS A 43 3.89 7.48 -2.68
CA LYS A 43 3.37 8.67 -3.37
C LYS A 43 3.07 9.79 -2.38
N GLU A 44 2.48 9.46 -1.24
CA GLU A 44 2.10 10.45 -0.22
C GLU A 44 3.23 10.84 0.72
N HIS A 45 4.04 9.87 1.18
CA HIS A 45 5.04 10.11 2.25
C HIS A 45 6.48 10.24 1.74
N GLY A 46 6.70 10.03 0.43
CA GLY A 46 8.04 9.90 -0.13
C GLY A 46 8.71 8.58 0.24
N GLY A 47 9.72 8.20 -0.55
CA GLY A 47 10.52 6.98 -0.30
C GLY A 47 11.00 6.35 -1.61
N LYS A 48 12.23 5.82 -1.61
CA LYS A 48 12.77 5.10 -2.76
C LYS A 48 12.25 3.66 -2.80
N PRO A 49 11.96 3.09 -3.98
CA PRO A 49 11.68 1.67 -4.09
C PRO A 49 12.87 0.85 -3.55
N PRO A 50 12.63 -0.31 -2.91
CA PRO A 50 13.71 -1.18 -2.48
C PRO A 50 14.57 -1.54 -3.70
N LYS A 51 15.90 -1.38 -3.57
CA LYS A 51 16.84 -1.85 -4.60
C LYS A 51 16.79 -3.39 -4.59
N LYS A 52 16.75 -3.95 -5.80
CA LYS A 52 16.56 -5.38 -6.08
C LYS A 52 17.61 -6.26 -5.42
#